data_AF-A0A957EWQ6-F1
#
_entry.id   AF-A0A957EWQ6-F1
#
_cell.length_a   1.000
_cell.length_b   1.000
_cell.length_c   1.000
_cell.angle_alpha   90.00
_cell.angle_beta   90.00
_cell.angle_gamma   90.00
#
_symmetry.space_group_name_H-M   'P 1'
#
loop_
_entity.id
_entity.type
_entity.pdbx_description
1 polymer ?
#
loop_
_entity_poly.entity_id
_entity_poly.type
_entity_poly.pdbx_seq_one_letter_code
_entity_poly.pdbx_strand_id
1 'polypeptide(L)'
;MKHYNKHNVTGWIAVGLSIAVTCFWSFWGIVENFHEGWYYESWLSNVGLMFAQYLSPMLIFMIVTLVAIVWPRTGAGLHAIIAVAAIWFFNVFSNTAVFFIILPLLGLGALYWYGSPQPRQLAITLTISLPLLTLIIFGIEPVYRVSQRLNDGNLQAQLVLGNGVNLTWAPDGPGWPRQGESWEEAQHVCRYLANDGLTLAAEPKDIWRLPTVDEAVRSLARHGENSGGVWDAERAEAVYATTPDKEPPLWNIYSPVIYWWTATEVNEQNAYIIVYNGQVWPRTKSFAPDYLGFRCVK
;
A
#
# COMPACT_ATOMS: atom_id res chain seq x y z
N MET A 1 -16.41 -13.95 48.52
CA MET A 1 -16.32 -13.29 47.21
C MET A 1 -14.87 -12.84 47.01
N LYS A 2 -14.17 -13.33 45.97
CA LYS A 2 -12.79 -12.91 45.67
C LYS A 2 -12.81 -11.41 45.37
N HIS A 3 -12.11 -10.60 46.16
CA HIS A 3 -11.95 -9.17 45.85
C HIS A 3 -11.19 -9.04 44.53
N TYR A 4 -11.88 -8.65 43.46
CA TYR A 4 -11.24 -8.37 42.18
C TYR A 4 -10.34 -7.15 42.35
N ASN A 5 -9.02 -7.33 42.14
CA ASN A 5 -8.08 -6.22 42.16
C ASN A 5 -8.33 -5.36 40.91
N LYS A 6 -9.03 -4.23 41.10
CA LYS A 6 -9.40 -3.30 40.02
C LYS A 6 -8.17 -2.84 39.23
N HIS A 7 -7.03 -2.59 39.87
CA HIS A 7 -5.79 -2.21 39.20
C HIS A 7 -5.28 -3.29 38.24
N ASN A 8 -5.44 -4.56 38.62
CA ASN A 8 -5.06 -5.68 37.75
C ASN A 8 -5.97 -5.76 36.52
N VAL A 9 -7.28 -5.63 36.72
CA VAL A 9 -8.26 -5.65 35.63
C VAL A 9 -8.01 -4.49 34.66
N THR A 10 -7.85 -3.27 35.18
CA THR A 10 -7.51 -2.09 34.35
C THR A 10 -6.20 -2.29 33.59
N GLY A 11 -5.18 -2.87 34.24
CA GLY A 11 -3.91 -3.18 33.58
C GLY A 11 -4.05 -4.18 32.44
N TRP A 12 -4.85 -5.23 32.62
CA TRP A 12 -5.12 -6.21 31.56
C TRP A 12 -5.99 -5.66 30.44
N ILE A 13 -6.92 -4.75 30.71
CA ILE A 13 -7.66 -4.02 29.68
C ILE A 13 -6.68 -3.20 28.84
N ALA A 14 -5.76 -2.46 29.47
CA ALA A 14 -4.73 -1.70 28.77
C ALA A 14 -3.89 -2.60 27.85
N VAL A 15 -3.40 -3.74 28.38
CA VAL A 15 -2.63 -4.73 27.62
C VAL A 15 -3.42 -5.29 26.44
N GLY A 16 -4.68 -5.67 26.64
CA GLY A 16 -5.52 -6.21 25.57
C GLY A 16 -5.72 -5.20 24.43
N LEU A 17 -6.00 -3.94 24.76
CA LEU A 17 -6.15 -2.88 23.78
C LEU A 17 -4.84 -2.57 23.05
N SER A 18 -3.72 -2.47 23.76
CA SER A 18 -2.39 -2.27 23.17
C SER A 18 -1.99 -3.41 22.23
N ILE A 19 -2.29 -4.67 22.60
CA ILE A 19 -2.06 -5.83 21.73
C ILE A 19 -2.91 -5.72 20.47
N ALA A 20 -4.21 -5.40 20.59
CA ALA A 20 -5.07 -5.26 19.43
C ALA A 20 -4.55 -4.18 18.45
N VAL A 21 -4.14 -3.02 18.96
CA VAL A 21 -3.53 -1.95 18.18
C VAL A 21 -2.22 -2.41 17.52
N THR A 22 -1.35 -3.09 18.27
CA THR A 22 -0.05 -3.53 17.76
C THR A 22 -0.20 -4.64 16.71
N CYS A 23 -1.13 -5.58 16.89
CA CYS A 23 -1.47 -6.61 15.90
C CYS A 23 -2.08 -5.98 14.64
N PHE A 24 -2.96 -4.98 14.78
CA PHE A 24 -3.50 -4.26 13.63
C PHE A 24 -2.38 -3.62 12.79
N TRP A 25 -1.46 -2.90 13.41
CA TRP A 25 -0.32 -2.29 12.71
C TRP A 25 0.66 -3.32 12.17
N SER A 26 0.80 -4.47 12.83
CA SER A 26 1.59 -5.59 12.32
C SER A 26 0.99 -6.17 11.05
N PHE A 27 -0.32 -6.43 11.05
CA PHE A 27 -1.07 -6.92 9.89
C PHE A 27 -1.00 -5.92 8.73
N TRP A 28 -1.38 -4.67 8.97
CA TRP A 28 -1.38 -3.63 7.94
C TRP A 28 0.03 -3.40 7.40
N GLY A 29 1.02 -3.23 8.28
CA GLY A 29 2.40 -2.96 7.89
C GLY A 29 3.01 -4.07 7.03
N ILE A 30 2.81 -5.35 7.39
CA ILE A 30 3.41 -6.44 6.60
C ILE A 30 2.72 -6.61 5.24
N VAL A 31 1.40 -6.44 5.18
CA VAL A 31 0.64 -6.55 3.92
C VAL A 31 1.00 -5.39 2.99
N GLU A 32 0.99 -4.15 3.48
CA GLU A 32 1.32 -2.97 2.69
C GLU A 32 2.78 -2.96 2.23
N ASN A 33 3.71 -3.45 3.05
CA ASN A 33 5.11 -3.57 2.65
C ASN A 33 5.28 -4.39 1.36
N PHE A 34 4.56 -5.50 1.22
CA PHE A 34 4.63 -6.32 0.01
C PHE A 34 3.63 -5.88 -1.06
N HIS A 35 2.62 -5.08 -0.72
CA HIS A 35 1.70 -4.49 -1.69
C HIS A 35 2.38 -3.33 -2.45
N GLU A 36 3.02 -2.42 -1.72
CA GLU A 36 3.55 -1.14 -2.24
C GLU A 36 5.07 -0.99 -2.08
N GLY A 37 5.65 -1.50 -0.98
CA GLY A 37 7.02 -1.18 -0.56
C GLY A 37 8.14 -2.04 -1.16
N TRP A 38 7.82 -3.21 -1.71
CA TRP A 38 8.82 -4.18 -2.16
C TRP A 38 9.16 -4.03 -3.64
N TYR A 39 9.93 -2.98 -3.97
CA TYR A 39 10.31 -2.63 -5.34
C TYR A 39 11.79 -2.24 -5.51
N TYR A 40 12.63 -2.27 -4.47
CA TYR A 40 14.07 -2.04 -4.68
C TYR A 40 14.74 -3.29 -5.27
N GLU A 41 15.75 -3.09 -6.11
CA GLU A 41 16.66 -4.18 -6.51
C GLU A 41 17.47 -4.70 -5.32
N SER A 42 17.87 -3.79 -4.43
CA SER A 42 18.62 -4.12 -3.21
C SER A 42 17.70 -4.70 -2.15
N TRP A 43 18.00 -5.95 -1.74
CA TRP A 43 17.33 -6.59 -0.61
C TRP A 43 17.41 -5.74 0.66
N LEU A 44 18.57 -5.14 0.94
CA LEU A 44 18.76 -4.34 2.15
C LEU A 44 17.90 -3.07 2.13
N SER A 45 17.69 -2.48 0.96
CA SER A 45 16.80 -1.32 0.80
C SER A 45 15.35 -1.69 1.05
N ASN A 46 14.88 -2.84 0.53
CA ASN A 46 13.52 -3.33 0.82
C ASN A 46 13.32 -3.63 2.31
N VAL A 47 14.28 -4.31 2.95
CA VAL A 47 14.20 -4.61 4.38
C VAL A 47 14.27 -3.34 5.22
N GLY A 48 15.13 -2.38 4.83
CA GLY A 48 15.20 -1.07 5.45
C GLY A 48 13.86 -0.34 5.39
N LEU A 49 13.23 -0.30 4.21
CA LEU A 49 11.92 0.31 4.02
C LEU A 49 10.83 -0.40 4.84
N MET A 50 10.84 -1.73 4.86
CA MET A 50 9.93 -2.55 5.65
C MET A 50 9.94 -2.14 7.11
N PHE A 51 11.12 -2.02 7.73
CA PHE A 51 11.22 -1.64 9.14
C PHE A 51 10.99 -0.14 9.39
N ALA A 52 11.52 0.73 8.52
CA ALA A 52 11.46 2.17 8.74
C ALA A 52 10.07 2.75 8.47
N GLN A 53 9.39 2.31 7.41
CA GLN A 53 8.12 2.89 6.96
C GLN A 53 6.93 2.03 7.38
N TYR A 54 6.97 0.73 7.11
CA TYR A 54 5.76 -0.10 7.21
C TYR A 54 5.58 -0.73 8.60
N LEU A 55 6.65 -1.22 9.23
CA LEU A 55 6.59 -1.85 10.56
C LEU A 55 6.89 -0.87 11.71
N SER A 56 7.32 0.36 11.42
CA SER A 56 7.65 1.33 12.49
C SER A 56 6.46 1.65 13.41
N PRO A 57 5.20 1.76 12.95
CA PRO A 57 4.08 1.94 13.87
C PRO A 57 3.94 0.77 14.85
N MET A 58 3.97 -0.47 14.36
CA MET A 58 3.92 -1.68 15.18
C MET A 58 5.04 -1.67 16.24
N LEU A 59 6.28 -1.41 15.82
CA LEU A 59 7.43 -1.41 16.74
C LEU A 59 7.32 -0.32 17.81
N ILE A 60 6.88 0.89 17.44
CA ILE A 60 6.67 2.00 18.38
C ILE A 60 5.61 1.61 19.42
N PHE A 61 4.43 1.16 18.99
CA PHE A 61 3.36 0.76 19.91
C PHE A 61 3.78 -0.41 20.81
N MET A 62 4.49 -1.39 20.28
CA MET A 62 5.02 -2.51 21.06
C MET A 62 6.01 -2.03 22.14
N ILE A 63 7.01 -1.22 21.78
CA ILE A 63 8.03 -0.72 22.71
C ILE A 63 7.39 0.12 23.81
N VAL A 64 6.48 1.03 23.46
CA VAL A 64 5.81 1.90 24.41
C VAL A 64 4.92 1.10 25.36
N THR A 65 4.25 0.06 24.85
CA THR A 65 3.46 -0.87 25.66
C THR A 65 4.34 -1.64 26.64
N LEU A 66 5.49 -2.15 26.21
CA LEU A 66 6.45 -2.83 27.07
C LEU A 66 6.97 -1.92 28.19
N VAL A 67 7.31 -0.67 27.85
CA VAL A 67 7.69 0.34 28.83
C VAL A 67 6.55 0.61 29.80
N ALA A 68 5.29 0.68 29.34
CA ALA A 68 4.13 0.91 30.19
C ALA A 68 3.79 -0.27 31.12
N ILE A 69 4.08 -1.52 30.71
CA ILE A 69 3.93 -2.69 31.58
C ILE A 69 4.97 -2.67 32.71
N VAL A 70 6.22 -2.28 32.41
CA VAL A 70 7.33 -2.30 33.38
C VAL A 70 7.34 -1.04 34.26
N TRP A 71 7.16 0.12 33.65
CA TRP A 71 7.18 1.45 34.28
C TRP A 71 5.94 2.26 33.88
N PRO A 72 4.78 2.03 34.54
CA PRO A 72 3.50 2.54 34.05
C PRO A 72 3.41 4.07 33.93
N ARG A 73 4.03 4.81 34.86
CA ARG A 73 4.09 6.29 34.79
C ARG A 73 4.93 6.78 33.62
N THR A 74 6.08 6.16 33.39
CA THR A 74 6.94 6.49 32.24
C THR A 74 6.25 6.16 30.94
N GLY A 75 5.65 4.97 30.83
CA GLY A 75 4.90 4.56 29.64
C GLY A 75 3.71 5.45 29.34
N ALA A 76 2.96 5.88 30.35
CA ALA A 76 1.89 6.87 30.19
C ALA A 76 2.41 8.22 29.67
N GLY A 77 3.56 8.68 30.17
CA GLY A 77 4.24 9.87 29.65
C GLY A 77 4.62 9.70 28.17
N LEU A 78 5.14 8.54 27.78
CA LEU A 78 5.47 8.25 26.38
C LEU A 78 4.24 8.25 25.46
N HIS A 79 3.11 7.68 25.91
CA HIS A 79 1.86 7.76 25.15
C HIS A 79 1.42 9.21 24.92
N ALA A 80 1.53 10.07 25.94
CA ALA A 80 1.22 11.49 25.81
C ALA A 80 2.17 12.20 24.81
N ILE A 81 3.47 11.90 24.87
CA ILE A 81 4.46 12.45 23.92
C ILE A 81 4.12 12.02 22.49
N ILE A 82 3.79 10.74 22.26
CA ILE A 82 3.43 10.24 20.93
C ILE A 82 2.12 10.86 20.44
N ALA A 83 1.14 11.08 21.32
CA ALA A 83 -0.08 11.77 20.97
C ALA A 83 0.19 13.21 20.51
N VAL A 84 1.09 13.93 21.18
CA VAL A 84 1.54 15.28 20.76
C VAL A 84 2.30 15.24 19.43
N ALA A 85 3.19 14.26 19.26
CA ALA A 85 3.91 14.07 18.00
C ALA A 85 2.94 13.78 16.83
N ALA A 86 1.89 12.98 17.06
CA ALA A 86 0.86 12.70 16.06
C ALA A 86 0.03 13.95 15.70
N ILE A 87 -0.30 14.81 16.68
CA ILE A 87 -0.96 16.10 16.44
C ILE A 87 -0.15 16.95 15.45
N TRP A 88 1.16 17.04 15.68
CA TRP A 88 2.07 17.81 14.85
C TRP A 88 2.24 17.17 13.46
N PHE A 89 2.50 15.87 13.40
CA PHE A 89 2.77 15.15 12.15
C PHE A 89 1.59 15.14 11.19
N PHE A 90 0.37 14.90 11.70
CA PHE A 90 -0.83 14.81 10.86
C PHE A 90 -1.58 16.14 10.70
N ASN A 91 -1.08 17.23 11.30
CA ASN A 91 -1.73 18.54 11.31
C ASN A 91 -3.22 18.46 11.70
N VAL A 92 -3.48 18.19 12.99
CA VAL A 92 -4.81 17.83 13.53
C VAL A 92 -5.98 18.73 13.10
N PHE A 93 -5.72 20.00 12.78
CA PHE A 93 -6.76 20.96 12.40
C PHE A 93 -7.25 20.81 10.96
N SER A 94 -6.51 20.10 10.10
CA SER A 94 -6.94 19.75 8.75
C SER A 94 -7.50 18.32 8.65
N ASN A 95 -7.36 17.50 9.70
CA ASN A 95 -7.75 16.09 9.65
C ASN A 95 -8.41 15.63 10.96
N THR A 96 -9.74 15.61 10.99
CA THR A 96 -10.53 15.12 12.13
C THR A 96 -10.31 13.65 12.44
N ALA A 97 -9.78 12.85 11.51
CA ALA A 97 -9.45 11.45 11.76
C ALA A 97 -8.34 11.30 12.82
N VAL A 98 -7.53 12.33 13.01
CA VAL A 98 -6.41 12.33 13.97
C VAL A 98 -6.91 12.25 15.42
N PHE A 99 -8.15 12.67 15.72
CA PHE A 99 -8.76 12.48 17.04
C PHE A 99 -8.90 10.99 17.39
N PHE A 100 -9.13 10.12 16.41
CA PHE A 100 -9.19 8.67 16.60
C PHE A 100 -7.82 8.04 16.85
N ILE A 101 -6.72 8.78 16.70
CA ILE A 101 -5.37 8.34 17.07
C ILE A 101 -5.01 8.89 18.45
N ILE A 102 -5.26 10.18 18.69
CA ILE A 102 -4.90 10.88 19.93
C ILE A 102 -5.67 10.34 21.14
N LEU A 103 -6.99 10.20 21.03
CA LEU A 103 -7.83 9.80 22.17
C LEU A 103 -7.50 8.39 22.67
N PRO A 104 -7.34 7.36 21.80
CA PRO A 104 -6.88 6.06 22.26
C PRO A 104 -5.49 6.08 22.86
N LEU A 105 -4.54 6.86 22.32
CA LEU A 105 -3.19 6.98 22.89
C LEU A 105 -3.23 7.53 24.33
N LEU A 106 -3.94 8.64 24.55
CA LEU A 106 -4.09 9.23 25.89
C LEU A 106 -4.89 8.31 26.83
N GLY A 107 -5.93 7.65 26.31
CA GLY A 107 -6.71 6.66 27.05
C GLY A 107 -5.86 5.48 27.52
N LEU A 108 -5.04 4.90 26.64
CA LEU A 108 -4.09 3.85 26.98
C LEU A 108 -3.08 4.33 28.03
N GLY A 109 -2.53 5.53 27.86
CA GLY A 109 -1.65 6.14 28.84
C GLY A 109 -2.29 6.24 30.23
N ALA A 110 -3.54 6.73 30.31
CA ALA A 110 -4.28 6.79 31.56
C ALA A 110 -4.55 5.40 32.15
N LEU A 111 -4.96 4.43 31.33
CA LEU A 111 -5.19 3.05 31.77
C LEU A 111 -3.93 2.43 32.36
N TYR A 112 -2.76 2.63 31.74
CA TYR A 112 -1.49 2.19 32.31
C TYR A 112 -1.10 2.97 33.56
N TRP A 113 -1.35 4.28 33.63
CA TRP A 113 -1.04 5.07 34.83
C TRP A 113 -1.70 4.51 36.10
N TYR A 114 -2.93 4.02 35.99
CA TYR A 114 -3.69 3.45 37.11
C TYR A 114 -3.66 1.93 37.19
N GLY A 115 -3.43 1.25 36.07
CA GLY A 115 -3.44 -0.21 35.95
C GLY A 115 -2.08 -0.84 36.18
N SER A 116 -2.07 -2.08 36.67
CA SER A 116 -0.83 -2.88 36.73
C SER A 116 -1.14 -4.34 36.44
N PRO A 117 -0.87 -4.84 35.21
CA PRO A 117 -1.19 -6.21 34.86
C PRO A 117 -0.30 -7.18 35.65
N GLN A 118 -0.92 -8.21 36.23
CA GLN A 118 -0.27 -9.29 36.94
C GLN A 118 -0.83 -10.64 36.46
N PRO A 119 0.03 -11.63 36.13
CA PRO A 119 1.49 -11.58 36.19
C PRO A 119 2.10 -10.78 35.01
N ARG A 120 3.09 -9.92 35.30
CA ARG A 120 3.72 -9.04 34.29
C ARG A 120 4.42 -9.80 33.16
N GLN A 121 5.04 -10.95 33.46
CA GLN A 121 5.72 -11.76 32.44
C GLN A 121 4.76 -12.21 31.36
N LEU A 122 3.55 -12.65 31.73
CA LEU A 122 2.53 -13.04 30.76
C LEU A 122 2.13 -11.85 29.87
N ALA A 123 1.95 -10.66 30.45
CA ALA A 123 1.61 -9.47 29.69
C ALA A 123 2.71 -9.11 28.67
N ILE A 124 3.98 -9.20 29.07
CA ILE A 124 5.15 -8.97 28.18
C ILE A 124 5.19 -10.02 27.07
N THR A 125 5.06 -11.31 27.41
CA THR A 125 5.09 -12.40 26.42
C THR A 125 3.97 -12.23 25.39
N LEU A 126 2.74 -11.93 25.81
CA LEU A 126 1.63 -11.73 24.89
C LEU A 126 1.81 -10.48 24.02
N THR A 127 2.34 -9.39 24.59
CA THR A 127 2.62 -8.13 23.87
C THR A 127 3.64 -8.32 22.75
N ILE A 128 4.60 -9.22 22.91
CA ILE A 128 5.62 -9.51 21.89
C ILE A 128 5.13 -10.59 20.92
N SER A 129 4.66 -11.71 21.45
CA SER A 129 4.38 -12.90 20.64
C SER A 129 3.20 -12.73 19.70
N LEU A 130 2.10 -12.08 20.13
CA LEU A 130 0.91 -11.98 19.29
C LEU A 130 1.11 -11.08 18.06
N PRO A 131 1.72 -9.88 18.16
CA PRO A 131 2.06 -9.10 16.98
C PRO A 131 3.07 -9.81 16.08
N LEU A 132 4.12 -10.44 16.62
CA LEU A 132 5.07 -11.18 15.78
C LEU A 132 4.42 -12.37 15.07
N LEU A 133 3.52 -13.10 15.74
CA LEU A 133 2.75 -14.17 15.11
C LEU A 133 1.83 -13.63 14.01
N THR A 134 1.20 -12.47 14.24
CA THR A 134 0.38 -11.77 13.24
C THR A 134 1.22 -11.42 12.02
N LEU A 135 2.39 -10.80 12.22
CA LEU A 135 3.35 -10.47 11.16
C LEU A 135 3.69 -11.69 10.31
N ILE A 136 4.03 -12.81 10.95
CA ILE A 136 4.43 -14.03 10.25
C ILE A 136 3.25 -14.61 9.47
N ILE A 137 2.10 -14.82 10.11
CA ILE A 137 0.92 -15.44 9.47
C ILE A 137 0.48 -14.65 8.24
N PHE A 138 0.35 -13.34 8.38
CA PHE A 138 -0.12 -12.48 7.28
C PHE A 138 0.98 -12.09 6.30
N GLY A 139 2.25 -12.32 6.64
CA GLY A 139 3.39 -12.10 5.75
C GLY A 139 3.70 -13.28 4.83
N ILE A 140 3.26 -14.50 5.13
CA ILE A 140 3.59 -15.71 4.34
C ILE A 140 3.15 -15.57 2.88
N GLU A 141 1.87 -15.26 2.63
CA GLU A 141 1.35 -15.17 1.27
C GLU A 141 1.98 -14.01 0.49
N PRO A 142 2.07 -12.78 1.02
CA PRO A 142 2.66 -11.67 0.27
C PRO A 142 4.15 -11.87 -0.02
N VAL A 143 4.92 -12.41 0.93
CA VAL A 143 6.33 -12.78 0.71
C VAL A 143 6.44 -13.83 -0.39
N TYR A 144 5.64 -14.90 -0.30
CA TYR A 144 5.66 -15.96 -1.29
C TYR A 144 5.34 -15.42 -2.67
N ARG A 145 4.24 -14.67 -2.82
CA ARG A 145 3.84 -14.03 -4.07
C ARG A 145 4.95 -13.17 -4.66
N VAL A 146 5.50 -12.23 -3.88
CA VAL A 146 6.55 -11.32 -4.37
C VAL A 146 7.84 -12.05 -4.70
N SER A 147 8.17 -13.14 -3.99
CA SER A 147 9.34 -13.98 -4.29
C SER A 147 9.23 -14.75 -5.61
N GLN A 148 8.02 -14.93 -6.13
CA GLN A 148 7.74 -15.65 -7.38
C GLN A 148 7.52 -14.71 -8.57
N ARG A 149 7.63 -13.38 -8.38
CA ARG A 149 7.46 -12.42 -9.48
C ARG A 149 8.48 -12.66 -10.56
N LEU A 150 8.01 -12.77 -11.80
CA LEU A 150 8.91 -12.82 -12.94
C LEU A 150 9.53 -11.44 -13.19
N ASN A 151 10.77 -11.47 -13.66
CA ASN A 151 11.47 -10.30 -14.16
C ASN A 151 12.26 -10.71 -15.40
N ASP A 152 11.82 -10.25 -16.57
CA ASP A 152 12.48 -10.49 -17.85
C ASP A 152 13.53 -9.42 -18.18
N GLY A 153 13.63 -8.35 -17.38
CA GLY A 153 14.52 -7.22 -17.61
C GLY A 153 14.19 -6.39 -18.86
N ASN A 154 13.09 -6.68 -19.55
CA ASN A 154 12.76 -6.06 -20.83
C ASN A 154 11.87 -4.83 -20.64
N LEU A 155 12.52 -3.68 -20.52
CA LEU A 155 11.89 -2.37 -20.40
C LEU A 155 11.63 -1.68 -21.77
N GLN A 156 11.78 -2.40 -22.88
CA GLN A 156 11.52 -1.86 -24.22
C GLN A 156 10.03 -1.86 -24.56
N ALA A 157 9.69 -1.32 -25.73
CA ALA A 157 8.33 -1.42 -26.26
C ALA A 157 7.96 -2.89 -26.42
N GLN A 158 6.83 -3.29 -25.85
CA GLN A 158 6.42 -4.70 -25.82
C GLN A 158 5.06 -4.88 -26.49
N LEU A 159 4.99 -5.83 -27.42
CA LEU A 159 3.74 -6.26 -28.03
C LEU A 159 3.05 -7.26 -27.10
N VAL A 160 1.85 -6.93 -26.64
CA VAL A 160 1.03 -7.82 -25.82
C VAL A 160 -0.10 -8.39 -26.68
N LEU A 161 -0.04 -9.71 -26.90
CA LEU A 161 -1.01 -10.48 -27.65
C LEU A 161 -1.74 -11.42 -26.69
N GLY A 162 -3.07 -11.35 -26.64
CA GLY A 162 -3.86 -12.27 -25.83
C GLY A 162 -5.22 -11.70 -25.49
N ASN A 163 -6.17 -12.58 -25.13
CA ASN A 163 -7.49 -12.17 -24.65
C ASN A 163 -8.23 -11.13 -25.53
N GLY A 164 -8.03 -11.23 -26.84
CA GLY A 164 -8.65 -10.35 -27.84
C GLY A 164 -8.01 -8.97 -28.00
N VAL A 165 -6.87 -8.69 -27.34
CA VAL A 165 -6.10 -7.44 -27.53
C VAL A 165 -4.80 -7.68 -28.28
N ASN A 166 -4.39 -6.67 -29.03
CA ASN A 166 -3.14 -6.59 -29.79
C ASN A 166 -2.61 -5.16 -29.68
N LEU A 167 -1.82 -4.91 -28.63
CA LEU A 167 -1.36 -3.56 -28.27
C LEU A 167 0.15 -3.55 -28.11
N THR A 168 0.79 -2.51 -28.64
CA THR A 168 2.18 -2.21 -28.30
C THR A 168 2.20 -1.27 -27.11
N TRP A 169 2.82 -1.70 -26.00
CA TRP A 169 2.98 -0.91 -24.79
C TRP A 169 4.32 -0.16 -24.81
N ALA A 170 4.30 1.11 -24.38
CA ALA A 170 5.45 2.00 -24.47
C ALA A 170 6.68 1.50 -23.68
N PRO A 171 7.92 1.80 -24.13
CA PRO A 171 9.13 1.51 -23.36
C PRO A 171 9.22 2.39 -22.10
N ASP A 172 10.11 2.03 -21.17
CA ASP A 172 10.45 2.84 -19.99
C ASP A 172 10.97 4.21 -20.47
N GLY A 173 10.39 5.28 -19.93
CA GLY A 173 10.58 6.63 -20.46
C GLY A 173 9.34 7.50 -20.31
N PRO A 174 9.14 8.53 -21.15
CA PRO A 174 8.01 9.44 -21.01
C PRO A 174 6.65 8.72 -21.07
N GLY A 175 6.51 7.73 -21.96
CA GLY A 175 5.26 6.95 -22.08
C GLY A 175 5.05 5.92 -20.98
N TRP A 176 6.01 5.72 -20.08
CA TRP A 176 5.95 4.80 -18.95
C TRP A 176 6.81 5.31 -17.79
N PRO A 177 6.38 6.38 -17.11
CA PRO A 177 7.18 7.01 -16.06
C PRO A 177 7.23 6.16 -14.79
N ARG A 178 8.30 6.37 -14.01
CA ARG A 178 8.51 5.72 -12.70
C ARG A 178 7.99 6.51 -11.51
N GLN A 179 7.34 7.64 -11.77
CA GLN A 179 6.71 8.52 -10.79
C GLN A 179 5.26 8.75 -11.20
N GLY A 180 4.47 9.24 -10.26
CA GLY A 180 3.06 9.50 -10.49
C GLY A 180 2.81 10.84 -11.15
N GLU A 181 1.70 10.93 -11.88
CA GLU A 181 1.29 12.10 -12.63
C GLU A 181 -0.24 12.24 -12.57
N SER A 182 -0.76 13.43 -12.91
CA SER A 182 -2.21 13.62 -13.06
C SER A 182 -2.71 12.92 -14.33
N TRP A 183 -4.03 12.72 -14.40
CA TRP A 183 -4.64 12.11 -15.58
C TRP A 183 -4.49 13.00 -16.83
N GLU A 184 -4.59 14.32 -16.68
CA GLU A 184 -4.42 15.27 -17.77
C GLU A 184 -2.99 15.25 -18.32
N GLU A 185 -1.99 15.18 -17.44
CA GLU A 185 -0.60 15.09 -17.88
C GLU A 185 -0.33 13.74 -18.55
N ALA A 186 -0.87 12.65 -18.02
CA ALA A 186 -0.78 11.34 -18.64
C ALA A 186 -1.36 11.32 -20.08
N GLN A 187 -2.52 11.95 -20.29
CA GLN A 187 -3.09 12.11 -21.63
C GLN A 187 -2.21 12.98 -22.53
N HIS A 188 -1.72 14.10 -22.03
CA HIS A 188 -0.84 15.01 -22.75
C HIS A 188 0.43 14.29 -23.21
N VAL A 189 1.11 13.59 -22.30
CA VAL A 189 2.33 12.83 -22.60
C VAL A 189 2.08 11.79 -23.69
N CYS A 190 1.05 10.95 -23.56
CA CYS A 190 0.76 9.96 -24.59
C CYS A 190 0.47 10.60 -25.95
N ARG A 191 -0.28 11.70 -25.98
CA ARG A 191 -0.64 12.41 -27.22
C ARG A 191 0.57 12.96 -27.98
N TYR A 192 1.60 13.41 -27.26
CA TYR A 192 2.80 14.02 -27.83
C TYR A 192 3.97 13.03 -27.97
N LEU A 193 3.79 11.79 -27.53
CA LEU A 193 4.82 10.75 -27.59
C LEU A 193 5.16 10.40 -29.05
N ALA A 194 6.44 10.47 -29.40
CA ALA A 194 6.93 10.10 -30.72
C ALA A 194 6.77 8.60 -30.97
N ASN A 195 6.86 8.17 -32.24
CA ASN A 195 6.61 6.77 -32.62
C ASN A 195 7.53 5.76 -31.90
N ASP A 196 8.73 6.16 -31.53
CA ASP A 196 9.70 5.34 -30.78
C ASP A 196 9.32 5.12 -29.30
N GLY A 197 8.41 5.94 -28.76
CA GLY A 197 8.01 5.88 -27.35
C GLY A 197 9.02 6.48 -26.37
N LEU A 198 10.11 7.09 -26.86
CA LEU A 198 11.24 7.54 -26.05
C LEU A 198 11.35 9.06 -25.95
N THR A 199 10.70 9.80 -26.85
CA THR A 199 10.79 11.26 -26.90
C THR A 199 9.41 11.91 -27.03
N LEU A 200 9.27 13.10 -26.45
CA LEU A 200 8.10 13.96 -26.65
C LEU A 200 8.36 14.89 -27.83
N ALA A 201 7.40 14.96 -28.75
CA ALA A 201 7.45 15.90 -29.87
C ALA A 201 6.92 17.28 -29.48
N ALA A 202 7.25 18.31 -30.28
CA ALA A 202 6.70 19.66 -30.11
C ALA A 202 5.23 19.78 -30.54
N GLU A 203 4.76 18.87 -31.40
CA GLU A 203 3.40 18.84 -31.92
C GLU A 203 2.75 17.49 -31.59
N PRO A 204 1.42 17.45 -31.39
CA PRO A 204 0.69 16.20 -31.19
C PRO A 204 1.01 15.18 -32.28
N LYS A 205 1.23 13.92 -31.87
CA LYS A 205 1.43 12.80 -32.79
C LYS A 205 0.22 11.91 -32.87
N ASP A 206 -0.56 11.81 -31.80
CA ASP A 206 -1.78 11.01 -31.72
C ASP A 206 -1.53 9.53 -32.12
N ILE A 207 -0.30 9.04 -31.89
CA ILE A 207 0.12 7.65 -32.14
C ILE A 207 -0.13 6.81 -30.88
N TRP A 208 0.26 7.34 -29.73
CA TRP A 208 0.10 6.69 -28.44
C TRP A 208 -1.05 7.32 -27.68
N ARG A 209 -1.68 6.53 -26.82
CA ARG A 209 -2.77 6.96 -25.95
C ARG A 209 -2.73 6.19 -24.64
N LEU A 210 -3.50 6.64 -23.67
CA LEU A 210 -3.81 5.78 -22.52
C LEU A 210 -4.63 4.56 -22.98
N PRO A 211 -4.42 3.38 -22.38
CA PRO A 211 -5.28 2.23 -22.61
C PRO A 211 -6.66 2.49 -22.00
N THR A 212 -7.70 1.94 -22.59
CA THR A 212 -9.02 1.84 -21.92
C THR A 212 -8.94 0.84 -20.76
N VAL A 213 -9.93 0.86 -19.86
CA VAL A 213 -10.01 -0.14 -18.78
C VAL A 213 -10.06 -1.56 -19.36
N ASP A 214 -10.91 -1.81 -20.36
CA ASP A 214 -11.05 -3.16 -20.96
C ASP A 214 -9.72 -3.64 -21.56
N GLU A 215 -8.98 -2.78 -22.26
CA GLU A 215 -7.67 -3.11 -22.82
C GLU A 215 -6.63 -3.42 -21.74
N ALA A 216 -6.59 -2.62 -20.67
CA ALA A 216 -5.67 -2.84 -19.56
C ALA A 216 -6.00 -4.14 -18.83
N VAL A 217 -7.27 -4.35 -18.47
CA VAL A 217 -7.79 -5.56 -17.81
C VAL A 217 -7.43 -6.80 -18.64
N ARG A 218 -7.67 -6.77 -19.95
CA ARG A 218 -7.39 -7.91 -20.83
C ARG A 218 -5.90 -8.18 -21.03
N SER A 219 -5.04 -7.18 -20.83
CA SER A 219 -3.59 -7.30 -21.01
C SER A 219 -2.87 -7.83 -19.78
N LEU A 220 -3.47 -7.75 -18.60
CA LEU A 220 -2.84 -8.17 -17.34
C LEU A 220 -2.43 -9.65 -17.36
N ALA A 221 -1.30 -9.93 -16.72
CA ALA A 221 -0.64 -11.22 -16.76
C ALA A 221 -0.08 -11.61 -15.38
N ARG A 222 0.21 -12.89 -15.23
CA ARG A 222 0.95 -13.44 -14.10
C ARG A 222 1.72 -14.67 -14.54
N HIS A 223 2.95 -14.78 -14.09
CA HIS A 223 3.90 -15.83 -14.45
C HIS A 223 4.06 -16.00 -15.97
N GLY A 224 4.05 -14.87 -16.69
CA GLY A 224 4.22 -14.84 -18.15
C GLY A 224 2.98 -15.25 -18.95
N GLU A 225 1.88 -15.58 -18.26
CA GLU A 225 0.63 -15.98 -18.87
C GLU A 225 -0.45 -14.90 -18.68
N ASN A 226 -1.29 -14.72 -19.69
CA ASN A 226 -2.42 -13.79 -19.59
C ASN A 226 -3.39 -14.22 -18.49
N SER A 227 -3.87 -13.26 -17.69
CA SER A 227 -4.74 -13.53 -16.53
C SER A 227 -6.22 -13.73 -16.88
N GLY A 228 -6.59 -13.65 -18.16
CA GLY A 228 -7.96 -13.86 -18.64
C GLY A 228 -8.94 -12.80 -18.16
N GLY A 229 -8.47 -11.55 -18.01
CA GLY A 229 -9.26 -10.45 -17.48
C GLY A 229 -10.48 -10.12 -18.32
N VAL A 230 -11.63 -9.90 -17.68
CA VAL A 230 -12.87 -9.44 -18.31
C VAL A 230 -13.38 -8.23 -17.54
N TRP A 231 -13.68 -7.14 -18.26
CA TRP A 231 -14.27 -5.94 -17.70
C TRP A 231 -15.80 -5.98 -17.81
N ASP A 232 -16.49 -5.88 -16.68
CA ASP A 232 -17.93 -5.64 -16.59
C ASP A 232 -18.17 -4.13 -16.41
N ALA A 233 -18.49 -3.45 -17.52
CA ALA A 233 -18.70 -2.01 -17.53
C ALA A 233 -19.96 -1.57 -16.77
N GLU A 234 -20.97 -2.44 -16.62
CA GLU A 234 -22.20 -2.12 -15.89
C GLU A 234 -21.96 -2.12 -14.39
N ARG A 235 -21.15 -3.07 -13.90
CA ARG A 235 -20.77 -3.17 -12.48
C ARG A 235 -19.53 -2.37 -12.12
N ALA A 236 -18.79 -1.90 -13.12
CA ALA A 236 -17.46 -1.34 -12.95
C ALA A 236 -16.51 -2.29 -12.21
N GLU A 237 -16.55 -3.58 -12.56
CA GLU A 237 -15.76 -4.64 -11.94
C GLU A 237 -14.95 -5.43 -12.96
N ALA A 238 -13.74 -5.82 -12.59
CA ALA A 238 -12.89 -6.71 -13.39
C ALA A 238 -12.82 -8.09 -12.74
N VAL A 239 -12.91 -9.15 -13.56
CA VAL A 239 -12.80 -10.54 -13.13
C VAL A 239 -11.68 -11.21 -13.89
N TYR A 240 -10.93 -12.10 -13.22
CA TYR A 240 -9.77 -12.78 -13.79
C TYR A 240 -9.86 -14.28 -13.54
N ALA A 241 -9.33 -15.07 -14.48
CA ALA A 241 -9.12 -16.50 -14.27
C ALA A 241 -8.02 -16.75 -13.23
N THR A 242 -6.98 -15.93 -13.29
CA THR A 242 -5.88 -15.91 -12.32
C THR A 242 -5.65 -14.46 -11.89
N THR A 243 -5.60 -14.16 -10.59
CA THR A 243 -5.33 -12.78 -10.13
C THR A 243 -3.96 -12.33 -10.66
N PRO A 244 -3.89 -11.23 -11.43
CA PRO A 244 -2.63 -10.73 -11.98
C PRO A 244 -1.71 -10.20 -10.89
N ASP A 245 -0.44 -9.98 -11.23
CA ASP A 245 0.53 -9.35 -10.32
C ASP A 245 1.38 -8.32 -11.06
N LYS A 246 2.20 -7.60 -10.30
CA LYS A 246 3.15 -6.61 -10.80
C LYS A 246 4.31 -7.32 -11.47
N GLU A 247 4.10 -7.77 -12.70
CA GLU A 247 5.06 -8.52 -13.52
C GLU A 247 5.13 -8.00 -14.97
N PRO A 248 6.21 -8.30 -15.69
CA PRO A 248 6.28 -8.16 -17.13
C PRO A 248 5.18 -8.95 -17.87
N PRO A 249 4.82 -8.55 -19.10
CA PRO A 249 5.43 -7.48 -19.89
C PRO A 249 4.94 -6.08 -19.51
N LEU A 250 3.97 -5.96 -18.60
CA LEU A 250 3.31 -4.69 -18.28
C LEU A 250 4.02 -3.92 -17.19
N TRP A 251 4.34 -4.55 -16.06
CA TRP A 251 4.84 -3.83 -14.90
C TRP A 251 6.35 -3.95 -14.76
N ASN A 252 6.95 -2.85 -14.32
CA ASN A 252 8.32 -2.82 -13.87
C ASN A 252 8.28 -3.14 -12.38
N ILE A 253 8.78 -4.32 -12.03
CA ILE A 253 8.73 -4.81 -10.65
C ILE A 253 9.52 -3.91 -9.70
N TYR A 254 10.45 -3.10 -10.24
CA TYR A 254 11.30 -2.18 -9.48
C TYR A 254 10.84 -0.72 -9.51
N SER A 255 9.64 -0.45 -10.05
CA SER A 255 9.02 0.87 -9.97
C SER A 255 8.22 0.99 -8.67
N PRO A 256 8.10 2.16 -8.01
CA PRO A 256 7.13 2.37 -6.94
C PRO A 256 5.68 2.47 -7.46
N VAL A 257 5.48 2.70 -8.77
CA VAL A 257 4.16 2.81 -9.38
C VAL A 257 3.42 1.47 -9.32
N ILE A 258 2.22 1.47 -8.75
CA ILE A 258 1.35 0.29 -8.57
C ILE A 258 -0.06 0.51 -9.13
N TYR A 259 -0.36 1.74 -9.55
CA TYR A 259 -1.59 2.12 -10.22
C TYR A 259 -1.28 2.80 -11.54
N TRP A 260 -2.14 2.58 -12.53
CA TRP A 260 -2.11 3.32 -13.79
C TRP A 260 -3.42 4.01 -14.09
N TRP A 261 -3.33 5.22 -14.61
CA TRP A 261 -4.43 5.88 -15.31
C TRP A 261 -4.86 5.11 -16.55
N THR A 262 -6.17 5.16 -16.82
CA THR A 262 -6.78 4.67 -18.06
C THR A 262 -7.44 5.83 -18.82
N ALA A 263 -7.69 5.64 -20.11
CA ALA A 263 -8.45 6.59 -20.93
C ALA A 263 -9.95 6.62 -20.58
N THR A 264 -10.47 5.64 -19.83
CA THR A 264 -11.89 5.52 -19.55
C THR A 264 -12.28 6.48 -18.42
N GLU A 265 -13.02 7.51 -18.79
CA GLU A 265 -13.61 8.46 -17.85
C GLU A 265 -14.83 7.85 -17.14
N VAL A 266 -14.99 8.20 -15.87
CA VAL A 266 -16.21 7.94 -15.10
C VAL A 266 -17.18 9.10 -15.31
N ASN A 267 -16.64 10.32 -15.26
CA ASN A 267 -17.32 11.58 -15.48
C ASN A 267 -16.28 12.69 -15.73
N GLU A 268 -16.73 13.94 -15.81
CA GLU A 268 -15.86 15.10 -16.06
C GLU A 268 -14.68 15.21 -15.07
N GLN A 269 -14.87 14.86 -13.81
CA GLN A 269 -13.86 15.04 -12.74
C GLN A 269 -13.08 13.76 -12.43
N ASN A 270 -13.55 12.59 -12.89
CA ASN A 270 -13.01 11.30 -12.48
C ASN A 270 -12.70 10.39 -13.67
N ALA A 271 -11.62 9.64 -13.56
CA ALA A 271 -11.25 8.57 -14.48
C ALA A 271 -10.97 7.29 -13.71
N TYR A 272 -11.01 6.15 -14.40
CA TYR A 272 -10.63 4.88 -13.82
C TYR A 272 -9.10 4.74 -13.76
N ILE A 273 -8.63 4.22 -12.64
CA ILE A 273 -7.29 3.65 -12.49
C ILE A 273 -7.38 2.14 -12.41
N ILE A 274 -6.31 1.48 -12.83
CA ILE A 274 -6.12 0.03 -12.65
C ILE A 274 -4.94 -0.23 -11.73
N VAL A 275 -5.13 -1.14 -10.77
CA VAL A 275 -4.07 -1.62 -9.87
C VAL A 275 -3.38 -2.82 -10.52
N TYR A 276 -2.09 -3.04 -10.24
CA TYR A 276 -1.36 -4.19 -10.78
C TYR A 276 -2.01 -5.56 -10.49
N ASN A 277 -2.80 -5.66 -9.41
CA ASN A 277 -3.52 -6.88 -9.03
C ASN A 277 -4.90 -7.00 -9.73
N GLY A 278 -5.19 -6.11 -10.68
CA GLY A 278 -6.38 -6.15 -11.53
C GLY A 278 -7.60 -5.41 -10.98
N GLN A 279 -7.53 -4.84 -9.78
CA GLN A 279 -8.64 -4.01 -9.29
C GLN A 279 -8.75 -2.72 -10.11
N VAL A 280 -9.97 -2.21 -10.25
CA VAL A 280 -10.26 -0.96 -10.97
C VAL A 280 -11.03 -0.04 -10.03
N TRP A 281 -10.59 1.21 -9.92
CA TRP A 281 -11.20 2.18 -9.01
C TRP A 281 -11.38 3.54 -9.67
N PRO A 282 -12.47 4.27 -9.37
CA PRO A 282 -12.59 5.66 -9.77
C PRO A 282 -11.63 6.54 -8.94
N ARG A 283 -11.00 7.52 -9.58
CA ARG A 283 -10.19 8.55 -8.94
C ARG A 283 -10.38 9.91 -9.59
N THR A 284 -10.26 10.96 -8.78
CA THR A 284 -10.26 12.33 -9.25
C THR A 284 -9.06 12.56 -10.16
N LYS A 285 -9.25 13.12 -11.35
CA LYS A 285 -8.20 13.31 -12.36
C LYS A 285 -7.00 14.13 -11.86
N SER A 286 -7.24 15.03 -10.91
CA SER A 286 -6.21 15.84 -10.25
C SER A 286 -5.38 15.10 -9.17
N PHE A 287 -5.71 13.84 -8.85
CA PHE A 287 -5.01 13.07 -7.83
C PHE A 287 -3.71 12.48 -8.40
N ALA A 288 -2.56 13.01 -8.00
CA ALA A 288 -1.26 12.62 -8.56
C ALA A 288 -0.25 12.21 -7.47
N PRO A 289 -0.50 11.13 -6.69
CA PRO A 289 0.51 10.59 -5.80
C PRO A 289 1.61 9.87 -6.57
N ASP A 290 2.83 9.83 -6.04
CA ASP A 290 4.02 9.26 -6.69
C ASP A 290 3.88 7.80 -7.15
N TYR A 291 2.91 7.06 -6.62
CA TYR A 291 2.64 5.66 -6.93
C TYR A 291 1.57 5.44 -8.03
N LEU A 292 0.96 6.50 -8.57
CA LEU A 292 -0.07 6.47 -9.61
C LEU A 292 0.46 7.11 -10.90
N GLY A 293 0.91 6.28 -11.83
CA GLY A 293 1.46 6.70 -13.10
C GLY A 293 0.57 6.30 -14.27
N PHE A 294 1.19 5.94 -15.39
CA PHE A 294 0.52 5.42 -16.57
C PHE A 294 1.48 4.60 -17.44
N ARG A 295 0.93 3.92 -18.44
CA ARG A 295 1.72 3.38 -19.55
C ARG A 295 0.93 3.52 -20.85
N CYS A 296 1.50 4.20 -21.84
CA CYS A 296 0.82 4.42 -23.11
C CYS A 296 0.81 3.16 -23.98
N VAL A 297 -0.20 3.07 -24.85
CA VAL A 297 -0.39 1.99 -25.84
C VAL A 297 -0.65 2.55 -27.22
N LYS A 298 -0.37 1.74 -28.25
CA LYS A 298 -0.77 1.97 -29.65
C LYS A 298 -1.17 0.67 -30.35
#